data_AF-A0A959T0Q6-F1
#
_entry.id   AF-A0A959T0Q6-F1
#
_cell.length_a   1.000
_cell.length_b   1.000
_cell.length_c   1.000
_cell.angle_alpha   90.00
_cell.angle_beta   90.00
_cell.angle_gamma   90.00
#
_symmetry.space_group_name_H-M   'P 1'
#
loop_
_entity.id
_entity.type
_entity.pdbx_description
1 polymer ?
#
loop_
_entity_poly.entity_id
_entity_poly.type
_entity_poly.pdbx_seq_one_letter_code
_entity_poly.pdbx_strand_id
1 'polypeptide(L)'
;MPRPSLLFCLLGSLFAALACRTPSSIVSMAPGTSDPRWTTIDSLSEKGLYADALLLTDQVLASARAEGDQLNEFRAWMERARFQGYTGEDELTTFNEIEARAEEAPVLLRSLLHSALGQAWWQRYENERWQVLERTNTIGDPDDPDTWGQRAYMAKVLGHFQASLKARDTLVELPVHVLDGLLDPVGEEHLRPTVYDLLAHRALAVFTNPETRLAEPASRFQLDEAKDFALFESFAHPRQQHPDSGSWSFQALRLYRDLARVHLSDTEPDALVDVELQRLAFVREHSVLPDKDSLYLDALTTLRTRLPKDSCWS
;
A
#
# COMPACT_ATOMS: atom_id res chain seq x y z
N MET A 1 -69.61 -37.54 -10.80
CA MET A 1 -69.03 -36.66 -11.84
C MET A 1 -69.52 -35.24 -11.56
N PRO A 2 -68.72 -34.15 -11.63
CA PRO A 2 -67.28 -33.99 -11.86
C PRO A 2 -66.51 -33.42 -10.63
N ARG A 3 -65.20 -33.16 -10.85
CA ARG A 3 -64.07 -32.93 -9.92
C ARG A 3 -64.08 -31.59 -9.15
N PRO A 4 -63.24 -31.48 -8.11
CA PRO A 4 -62.40 -30.28 -7.97
C PRO A 4 -60.90 -30.60 -7.83
N SER A 5 -60.12 -29.64 -8.31
CA SER A 5 -58.68 -29.63 -8.52
C SER A 5 -57.86 -29.58 -7.22
N LEU A 6 -56.83 -30.42 -7.12
CA LEU A 6 -55.80 -30.35 -6.09
C LEU A 6 -54.75 -29.32 -6.50
N LEU A 7 -54.69 -28.19 -5.78
CA LEU A 7 -53.59 -27.22 -5.86
C LEU A 7 -52.44 -27.74 -4.98
N PHE A 8 -51.30 -28.02 -5.60
CA PHE A 8 -50.07 -28.46 -4.95
C PHE A 8 -49.24 -27.23 -4.60
N CYS A 9 -49.22 -26.81 -3.33
CA CYS A 9 -48.29 -25.77 -2.84
C CYS A 9 -47.12 -26.43 -2.12
N LEU A 10 -45.99 -26.53 -2.81
CA LEU A 10 -44.68 -26.84 -2.26
C LEU A 10 -44.18 -25.62 -1.46
N LEU A 11 -44.19 -25.73 -0.13
CA LEU A 11 -43.46 -24.81 0.75
C LEU A 11 -42.03 -25.33 0.91
N GLY A 12 -41.11 -24.70 0.16
CA GLY A 12 -39.67 -24.90 0.30
C GLY A 12 -39.18 -24.38 1.65
N SER A 13 -38.55 -25.26 2.42
CA SER A 13 -37.84 -24.94 3.65
C SER A 13 -36.58 -24.14 3.34
N LEU A 14 -36.62 -22.83 3.62
CA LEU A 14 -35.48 -21.93 3.57
C LEU A 14 -34.57 -22.21 4.78
N PHE A 15 -33.54 -23.01 4.60
CA PHE A 15 -32.46 -23.13 5.59
C PHE A 15 -31.60 -21.86 5.51
N ALA A 16 -31.86 -20.91 6.42
CA ALA A 16 -30.98 -19.78 6.65
C ALA A 16 -29.73 -20.29 7.41
N ALA A 17 -28.64 -20.50 6.70
CA ALA A 17 -27.34 -20.70 7.32
C ALA A 17 -26.90 -19.37 7.96
N LEU A 18 -27.08 -19.25 9.28
CA LEU A 18 -26.39 -18.22 10.07
C LEU A 18 -24.90 -18.56 10.07
N ALA A 19 -24.16 -17.98 9.13
CA ALA A 19 -22.72 -17.85 9.26
C ALA A 19 -22.45 -16.86 10.40
N CYS A 20 -22.08 -17.37 11.58
CA CYS A 20 -21.46 -16.56 12.62
C CYS A 20 -20.16 -15.99 12.05
N ARG A 21 -20.18 -14.75 11.59
CA ARG A 21 -18.95 -13.95 11.43
C ARG A 21 -18.48 -13.60 12.83
N THR A 22 -17.46 -14.30 13.32
CA THR A 22 -16.71 -13.85 14.49
C THR A 22 -16.15 -12.46 14.17
N PRO A 23 -16.39 -11.44 15.00
CA PRO A 23 -15.77 -10.15 14.79
C PRO A 23 -14.26 -10.33 14.91
N SER A 24 -13.53 -10.02 13.84
CA SER A 24 -12.07 -10.01 13.85
C SER A 24 -11.63 -8.84 14.73
N SER A 25 -11.17 -9.14 15.95
CA SER A 25 -10.60 -8.15 16.85
C SER A 25 -9.19 -7.81 16.39
N ILE A 26 -8.94 -6.56 16.03
CA ILE A 26 -7.58 -6.06 15.84
C ILE A 26 -6.97 -5.96 17.25
N VAL A 27 -6.16 -6.93 17.63
CA VAL A 27 -5.43 -6.91 18.89
C VAL A 27 -4.19 -6.04 18.68
N SER A 28 -4.31 -4.75 18.96
CA SER A 28 -3.17 -3.83 18.98
C SER A 28 -2.43 -3.98 20.31
N MET A 29 -1.10 -4.09 20.25
CA MET A 29 -0.23 -4.11 21.42
C MET A 29 0.17 -2.69 21.81
N ALA A 30 0.49 -2.48 23.10
CA ALA A 30 0.97 -1.18 23.54
C ALA A 30 2.32 -0.84 22.89
N PRO A 31 2.58 0.44 22.57
CA PRO A 31 3.85 0.86 22.01
C PRO A 31 5.03 0.35 22.84
N GLY A 32 6.00 -0.30 22.18
CA GLY A 32 7.21 -0.84 22.82
C GLY A 32 7.06 -2.18 23.55
N THR A 33 5.90 -2.85 23.47
CA THR A 33 5.74 -4.23 23.98
C THR A 33 5.90 -5.25 22.85
N SER A 34 6.82 -6.21 23.01
CA SER A 34 7.01 -7.31 22.05
C SER A 34 6.11 -8.49 22.41
N ASP A 35 5.38 -9.04 21.42
CA ASP A 35 4.58 -10.24 21.62
C ASP A 35 5.50 -11.42 22.01
N PRO A 36 5.24 -12.11 23.14
CA PRO A 36 6.12 -13.15 23.67
C PRO A 36 6.32 -14.33 22.71
N ARG A 37 5.42 -14.51 21.72
CA ARG A 37 5.57 -15.53 20.66
C ARG A 37 6.87 -15.33 19.85
N TRP A 38 7.36 -14.09 19.76
CA TRP A 38 8.54 -13.78 18.96
C TRP A 38 9.86 -13.88 19.70
N THR A 39 9.86 -13.89 21.04
CA THR A 39 11.12 -13.85 21.82
C THR A 39 12.09 -14.97 21.43
N THR A 40 11.59 -16.20 21.24
CA THR A 40 12.42 -17.33 20.83
C THR A 40 12.83 -17.23 19.37
N ILE A 41 11.91 -16.80 18.48
CA ILE A 41 12.16 -16.65 17.04
C ILE A 41 13.26 -15.61 16.81
N ASP A 42 13.14 -14.46 17.46
CA ASP A 42 14.11 -13.36 17.38
C ASP A 42 15.49 -13.84 17.87
N SER A 43 15.56 -14.58 18.99
CA SER A 43 16.83 -15.14 19.48
C SER A 43 17.46 -16.18 18.53
N LEU A 44 16.65 -16.97 17.82
CA LEU A 44 17.15 -17.92 16.82
C LEU A 44 17.67 -17.19 15.59
N SER A 45 16.94 -16.17 15.12
CA SER A 45 17.32 -15.29 14.01
C SER A 45 18.67 -14.62 14.28
N GLU A 46 18.87 -14.03 15.46
CA GLU A 46 20.14 -13.41 15.88
C GLU A 46 21.34 -14.37 15.88
N LYS A 47 21.09 -15.67 16.10
CA LYS A 47 22.11 -16.73 16.08
C LYS A 47 22.33 -17.33 14.69
N GLY A 48 21.59 -16.88 13.68
CA GLY A 48 21.63 -17.42 12.31
C GLY A 48 20.96 -18.79 12.17
N LEU A 49 20.14 -19.20 13.13
CA LEU A 49 19.43 -20.49 13.14
C LEU A 49 18.09 -20.37 12.38
N TYR A 50 18.16 -20.00 11.10
CA TYR A 50 16.98 -19.62 10.31
C TYR A 50 15.99 -20.77 10.07
N ALA A 51 16.47 -22.01 9.95
CA ALA A 51 15.58 -23.17 9.80
C ALA A 51 14.71 -23.41 11.05
N ASP A 52 15.30 -23.27 12.25
CA ASP A 52 14.56 -23.40 13.50
C ASP A 52 13.62 -22.20 13.72
N ALA A 53 14.08 -20.99 13.36
CA ALA A 53 13.25 -19.79 13.41
C ALA A 53 12.04 -19.89 12.45
N LEU A 54 12.24 -20.42 11.25
CA LEU A 54 11.19 -20.67 10.26
C LEU A 54 10.14 -21.65 10.79
N LEU A 55 10.56 -22.77 11.38
CA LEU A 55 9.65 -23.76 11.97
C LEU A 55 8.74 -23.13 13.04
N LEU A 56 9.29 -22.30 13.93
CA LEU A 56 8.50 -21.60 14.94
C LEU A 56 7.62 -20.50 14.34
N THR A 57 8.09 -19.82 13.29
CA THR A 57 7.32 -18.81 12.57
C THR A 57 6.08 -19.42 11.91
N ASP A 58 6.19 -20.62 11.33
CA ASP A 58 5.04 -21.34 10.77
C ASP A 58 3.99 -21.69 11.83
N GLN A 59 4.42 -22.00 13.06
CA GLN A 59 3.51 -22.23 14.19
C GLN A 59 2.78 -20.95 14.61
N VAL A 60 3.50 -19.82 14.67
CA VAL A 60 2.90 -18.51 14.95
C VAL A 60 1.93 -18.13 13.83
N LEU A 61 2.29 -18.34 12.56
CA LEU A 61 1.42 -18.08 11.43
C LEU A 61 0.11 -18.88 11.52
N ALA A 62 0.20 -20.18 11.81
CA ALA A 62 -0.98 -21.04 11.95
C ALA A 62 -1.89 -20.61 13.11
N SER A 63 -1.31 -20.29 14.27
CA SER A 63 -2.07 -19.82 15.45
C SER A 63 -2.72 -18.45 15.20
N ALA A 64 -1.97 -17.48 14.67
CA ALA A 64 -2.48 -16.14 14.37
C ALA A 64 -3.65 -16.19 13.37
N ARG A 65 -3.56 -17.05 12.35
CA ARG A 65 -4.66 -17.27 11.40
C ARG A 65 -5.89 -17.88 12.07
N ALA A 66 -5.72 -18.84 12.98
CA ALA A 66 -6.82 -19.47 13.71
C ALA A 66 -7.50 -18.50 14.70
N GLU A 67 -6.72 -17.61 15.29
CA GLU A 67 -7.18 -16.59 16.25
C GLU A 67 -7.74 -15.34 15.57
N GLY A 68 -7.49 -15.15 14.28
CA GLY A 68 -7.83 -13.93 13.55
C GLY A 68 -6.94 -12.74 13.92
N ASP A 69 -5.75 -12.99 14.45
CA ASP A 69 -4.74 -12.00 14.81
C ASP A 69 -3.99 -11.53 13.57
N GLN A 70 -4.51 -10.47 12.96
CA GLN A 70 -4.00 -9.94 11.70
C GLN A 70 -2.58 -9.38 11.79
N LEU A 71 -2.16 -8.85 12.95
CA LEU A 71 -0.85 -8.22 13.09
C LEU A 71 0.25 -9.28 13.19
N ASN A 72 0.04 -10.30 14.03
CA ASN A 72 0.97 -11.40 14.13
C ASN A 72 0.96 -12.28 12.89
N GLU A 73 -0.18 -12.42 12.22
CA GLU A 73 -0.24 -13.07 10.92
C GLU A 73 0.60 -12.31 9.89
N PHE A 74 0.47 -10.99 9.80
CA PHE A 74 1.31 -10.18 8.91
C PHE A 74 2.80 -10.31 9.24
N ARG A 75 3.19 -10.15 10.51
CA ARG A 75 4.60 -10.32 10.94
C ARG A 75 5.13 -11.70 10.57
N ALA A 76 4.34 -12.74 10.78
CA ALA A 76 4.73 -14.10 10.43
C ALA A 76 4.95 -14.30 8.94
N TRP A 77 4.14 -13.70 8.07
CA TRP A 77 4.41 -13.71 6.63
C TRP A 77 5.74 -13.01 6.27
N MET A 78 6.04 -11.86 6.89
CA MET A 78 7.27 -11.13 6.61
C MET A 78 8.51 -11.89 7.09
N GLU A 79 8.44 -12.44 8.32
CA GLU A 79 9.50 -13.23 8.93
C GLU A 79 9.74 -14.54 8.17
N ARG A 80 8.65 -15.22 7.78
CA ARG A 80 8.70 -16.44 6.98
C ARG A 80 9.41 -16.17 5.66
N ALA A 81 9.00 -15.14 4.92
CA ALA A 81 9.66 -14.76 3.67
C ALA A 81 11.15 -14.46 3.85
N ARG A 82 11.51 -13.74 4.93
CA ARG A 82 12.91 -13.44 5.27
C ARG A 82 13.72 -14.72 5.51
N PHE A 83 13.21 -15.65 6.31
CA PHE A 83 13.93 -16.90 6.63
C PHE A 83 14.01 -17.85 5.44
N GLN A 84 12.96 -17.93 4.62
CA GLN A 84 12.94 -18.71 3.37
C GLN A 84 14.06 -18.27 2.41
N GLY A 85 14.30 -16.96 2.31
CA GLY A 85 15.43 -16.41 1.55
C GLY A 85 16.81 -16.89 2.04
N TYR A 86 16.97 -17.19 3.33
CA TYR A 86 18.22 -17.73 3.88
C TYR A 86 18.34 -19.25 3.76
N THR A 87 17.22 -19.97 3.67
CA THR A 87 17.20 -21.42 3.50
C THR A 87 17.21 -21.87 2.03
N GLY A 88 17.28 -20.91 1.09
CA GLY A 88 17.41 -21.17 -0.35
C GLY A 88 16.10 -21.53 -1.04
N GLU A 89 14.96 -21.16 -0.43
CA GLU A 89 13.65 -21.34 -1.05
C GLU A 89 13.41 -20.26 -2.11
N ASP A 90 12.62 -20.61 -3.12
CA ASP A 90 12.32 -19.73 -4.24
C ASP A 90 11.41 -18.55 -3.79
N GLU A 91 11.84 -17.34 -4.12
CA GLU A 91 11.14 -16.10 -3.79
C GLU A 91 9.75 -16.06 -4.42
N LEU A 92 9.59 -16.55 -5.66
CA LEU A 92 8.32 -16.53 -6.37
C LEU A 92 7.27 -17.42 -5.70
N THR A 93 7.71 -18.57 -5.18
CA THR A 93 6.87 -19.44 -4.35
C THR A 93 6.31 -18.69 -3.14
N THR A 94 7.15 -17.93 -2.44
CA THR A 94 6.75 -17.12 -1.28
C THR A 94 5.78 -16.00 -1.68
N PHE A 95 6.05 -15.31 -2.79
CA PHE A 95 5.17 -14.24 -3.30
C PHE A 95 3.77 -14.78 -3.63
N ASN A 96 3.70 -15.93 -4.29
CA ASN A 96 2.44 -16.56 -4.67
C ASN A 96 1.61 -16.97 -3.44
N GLU A 97 2.25 -17.46 -2.38
CA GLU A 97 1.58 -17.82 -1.13
C GLU A 97 1.01 -16.57 -0.41
N ILE A 98 1.79 -15.49 -0.35
CA ILE A 98 1.34 -14.21 0.22
C ILE A 98 0.20 -13.62 -0.61
N GLU A 99 0.29 -13.67 -1.94
CA GLU A 99 -0.76 -13.19 -2.85
C GLU A 99 -2.06 -13.98 -2.67
N ALA A 100 -1.98 -15.31 -2.63
CA ALA A 100 -3.12 -16.17 -2.35
C ALA A 100 -3.76 -15.83 -0.99
N ARG A 101 -2.95 -15.58 0.04
CA ARG A 101 -3.47 -15.18 1.35
C ARG A 101 -4.15 -13.82 1.32
N ALA A 102 -3.60 -12.85 0.59
CA ALA A 102 -4.15 -11.49 0.50
C ALA A 102 -5.58 -11.48 -0.07
N GLU A 103 -5.90 -12.37 -1.03
CA GLU A 103 -7.24 -12.47 -1.61
C GLU A 103 -8.31 -12.84 -0.56
N GLU A 104 -7.96 -13.72 0.38
CA GLU A 104 -8.87 -14.21 1.42
C GLU A 104 -8.83 -13.38 2.73
N ALA A 105 -7.86 -12.49 2.87
CA ALA A 105 -7.60 -11.78 4.12
C ALA A 105 -8.68 -10.73 4.46
N PRO A 106 -8.88 -10.40 5.74
CA PRO A 106 -9.62 -9.20 6.12
C PRO A 106 -8.94 -7.93 5.60
N VAL A 107 -9.65 -6.79 5.61
CA VAL A 107 -9.21 -5.55 4.97
C VAL A 107 -7.81 -5.10 5.40
N LEU A 108 -7.54 -5.03 6.70
CA LEU A 108 -6.25 -4.55 7.21
C LEU A 108 -5.11 -5.47 6.76
N LEU A 109 -5.21 -6.78 7.04
CA LEU A 109 -4.19 -7.74 6.60
C LEU A 109 -4.01 -7.75 5.08
N ARG A 110 -5.09 -7.77 4.29
CA ARG A 110 -5.02 -7.70 2.82
C ARG A 110 -4.22 -6.49 2.36
N SER A 111 -4.52 -5.32 2.92
CA SER A 111 -3.86 -4.07 2.54
C SER A 111 -2.37 -4.09 2.88
N LEU A 112 -2.00 -4.61 4.06
CA LEU A 112 -0.60 -4.75 4.47
C LEU A 112 0.15 -5.75 3.57
N LEU A 113 -0.42 -6.92 3.28
CA LEU A 113 0.20 -7.94 2.43
C LEU A 113 0.42 -7.42 1.00
N HIS A 114 -0.56 -6.74 0.41
CA HIS A 114 -0.38 -6.13 -0.91
C HIS A 114 0.67 -5.00 -0.90
N SER A 115 0.76 -4.22 0.17
CA SER A 115 1.82 -3.21 0.27
C SER A 115 3.20 -3.85 0.37
N ALA A 116 3.33 -4.97 1.09
CA ALA A 116 4.57 -5.72 1.17
C ALA A 116 4.94 -6.35 -0.19
N LEU A 117 3.98 -6.96 -0.88
CA LEU A 117 4.17 -7.49 -2.23
C LEU A 117 4.59 -6.40 -3.23
N GLY A 118 3.95 -5.23 -3.20
CA GLY A 118 4.32 -4.10 -4.06
C GLY A 118 5.79 -3.69 -3.86
N GLN A 119 6.24 -3.63 -2.60
CA GLN A 119 7.63 -3.34 -2.26
C GLN A 119 8.58 -4.47 -2.70
N ALA A 120 8.20 -5.72 -2.48
CA ALA A 120 9.05 -6.88 -2.79
C ALA A 120 9.26 -7.02 -4.31
N TRP A 121 8.20 -6.86 -5.11
CA TRP A 121 8.30 -6.82 -6.57
C TRP A 121 9.12 -5.64 -7.09
N TRP A 122 9.01 -4.47 -6.43
CA TRP A 122 9.85 -3.31 -6.75
C TRP A 122 11.33 -3.61 -6.47
N GLN A 123 11.65 -4.18 -5.31
CA GLN A 123 13.01 -4.56 -4.95
C GLN A 123 13.60 -5.59 -5.92
N ARG A 124 12.81 -6.59 -6.33
CA ARG A 124 13.23 -7.57 -7.35
C ARG A 124 13.57 -6.89 -8.67
N TYR A 125 12.71 -5.99 -9.14
CA TYR A 125 12.99 -5.19 -10.34
C TYR A 125 14.29 -4.38 -10.20
N GLU A 126 14.51 -3.71 -9.06
CA GLU A 126 15.73 -2.94 -8.82
C GLU A 126 16.98 -3.82 -8.86
N ASN A 127 16.91 -5.02 -8.26
CA ASN A 127 18.01 -6.00 -8.24
C ASN A 127 18.33 -6.55 -9.65
N GLU A 128 17.31 -6.74 -10.49
CA GLU A 128 17.42 -7.27 -11.85
C GLU A 128 17.43 -6.19 -12.95
N ARG A 129 17.54 -4.92 -12.56
CA ARG A 129 17.28 -3.80 -13.46
C ARG A 129 18.09 -3.84 -14.75
N TRP A 130 19.38 -4.17 -14.64
CA TRP A 130 20.27 -4.18 -15.81
C TRP A 130 19.89 -5.30 -16.79
N GLN A 131 19.55 -6.49 -16.31
CA GLN A 131 19.07 -7.59 -17.14
C GLN A 131 17.72 -7.25 -17.77
N VAL A 132 16.80 -6.67 -17.00
CA VAL A 132 15.47 -6.31 -17.48
C VAL A 132 15.53 -5.27 -18.60
N LEU A 133 16.46 -4.31 -18.53
CA LEU A 133 16.65 -3.30 -19.58
C LEU A 133 17.35 -3.85 -20.84
N GLU A 134 18.10 -4.96 -20.73
CA GLU A 134 18.70 -5.65 -21.88
C GLU A 134 17.70 -6.53 -22.65
N ARG A 135 16.60 -6.94 -22.01
CA ARG A 135 15.54 -7.71 -22.66
C ARG A 135 14.90 -6.86 -23.76
N THR A 136 14.89 -7.35 -25.00
CA THR A 136 14.05 -6.78 -26.05
C THR A 136 12.59 -6.83 -25.60
N ASN A 137 11.82 -5.82 -25.98
CA ASN A 137 10.45 -5.56 -25.50
C ASN A 137 9.44 -6.63 -26.00
N THR A 138 9.68 -7.90 -25.67
CA THR A 138 8.80 -9.03 -25.95
C THR A 138 7.72 -9.09 -24.88
N ILE A 139 6.53 -9.54 -25.26
CA ILE A 139 5.49 -9.93 -24.31
C ILE A 139 6.02 -11.19 -23.64
N GLY A 140 6.68 -11.03 -22.49
CA GLY A 140 7.12 -12.14 -21.66
C GLY A 140 5.93 -12.99 -21.23
N ASP A 141 6.22 -14.20 -20.77
CA ASP A 141 5.22 -15.07 -20.18
C ASP A 141 4.68 -14.40 -18.90
N PRO A 142 3.36 -14.16 -18.78
CA PRO A 142 2.76 -13.58 -17.58
C PRO A 142 3.04 -14.37 -16.30
N ASP A 143 3.35 -15.67 -16.42
CA ASP A 143 3.61 -16.55 -15.27
C ASP A 143 5.10 -16.72 -14.97
N ASP A 144 5.99 -16.16 -15.80
CA ASP A 144 7.46 -16.21 -15.62
C ASP A 144 8.08 -14.80 -15.58
N PRO A 145 8.27 -14.23 -14.37
CA PRO A 145 8.91 -12.93 -14.14
C PRO A 145 10.33 -12.81 -14.72
N ASP A 146 11.04 -13.91 -14.93
CA ASP A 146 12.38 -13.91 -15.52
C ASP A 146 12.33 -13.60 -17.03
N THR A 147 11.14 -13.57 -17.63
CA THR A 147 10.91 -13.13 -19.01
C THR A 147 10.34 -11.72 -19.12
N TRP A 148 9.98 -11.09 -17.99
CA TRP A 148 9.30 -9.80 -18.00
C TRP A 148 10.23 -8.67 -18.43
N GLY A 149 9.71 -7.79 -19.27
CA GLY A 149 10.28 -6.46 -19.50
C GLY A 149 9.83 -5.45 -18.43
N GLN A 150 10.44 -4.27 -18.41
CA GLN A 150 10.16 -3.22 -17.41
C GLN A 150 8.66 -2.95 -17.24
N ARG A 151 7.89 -2.84 -18.33
CA ARG A 151 6.45 -2.55 -18.29
C ARG A 151 5.64 -3.59 -17.49
N ALA A 152 6.00 -4.87 -17.57
CA ALA A 152 5.29 -5.93 -16.85
C ALA A 152 5.57 -5.85 -15.34
N TYR A 153 6.84 -5.66 -14.96
CA TYR A 153 7.22 -5.36 -13.56
C TYR A 153 6.48 -4.13 -13.03
N MET A 154 6.49 -3.02 -13.78
CA MET A 154 5.82 -1.79 -13.35
C MET A 154 4.30 -2.00 -13.15
N ALA A 155 3.66 -2.80 -14.00
CA ALA A 155 2.25 -3.14 -13.89
C ALA A 155 1.95 -4.02 -12.66
N LYS A 156 2.79 -5.02 -12.36
CA LYS A 156 2.64 -5.88 -11.18
C LYS A 156 2.79 -5.07 -9.89
N VAL A 157 3.82 -4.23 -9.79
CA VAL A 157 4.06 -3.32 -8.66
C VAL A 157 2.88 -2.36 -8.47
N LEU A 158 2.44 -1.71 -9.54
CA LEU A 158 1.30 -0.79 -9.50
C LEU A 158 0.01 -1.50 -9.03
N GLY A 159 -0.25 -2.71 -9.55
CA GLY A 159 -1.42 -3.49 -9.17
C GLY A 159 -1.47 -3.78 -7.68
N HIS A 160 -0.35 -4.18 -7.08
CA HIS A 160 -0.27 -4.43 -5.64
C HIS A 160 -0.47 -3.16 -4.80
N PHE A 161 0.17 -2.04 -5.14
CA PHE A 161 -0.07 -0.78 -4.42
C PHE A 161 -1.50 -0.25 -4.59
N GLN A 162 -2.13 -0.47 -5.75
CA GLN A 162 -3.55 -0.14 -5.92
C GLN A 162 -4.45 -1.04 -5.07
N ALA A 163 -4.11 -2.33 -4.97
CA ALA A 163 -4.84 -3.27 -4.12
C ALA A 163 -4.68 -2.94 -2.63
N SER A 164 -3.50 -2.48 -2.20
CA SER A 164 -3.27 -2.08 -0.80
C SER A 164 -4.12 -0.87 -0.38
N LEU A 165 -4.36 0.06 -1.31
CA LEU A 165 -5.12 1.30 -1.09
C LEU A 165 -6.61 1.20 -1.41
N LYS A 166 -7.09 0.05 -1.90
CA LYS A 166 -8.45 -0.12 -2.44
C LYS A 166 -9.55 0.18 -1.42
N ALA A 167 -9.34 -0.19 -0.15
CA ALA A 167 -10.33 -0.02 0.92
C ALA A 167 -10.19 1.33 1.64
N ARG A 168 -10.02 2.42 0.88
CA ARG A 168 -9.73 3.78 1.40
C ARG A 168 -10.58 4.14 2.62
N ASP A 169 -11.89 4.06 2.52
CA ASP A 169 -12.82 4.54 3.56
C ASP A 169 -12.64 3.79 4.89
N THR A 170 -12.26 2.51 4.85
CA THR A 170 -11.93 1.76 6.07
C THR A 170 -10.54 2.12 6.59
N LEU A 171 -9.56 2.27 5.70
CA LEU A 171 -8.17 2.50 6.08
C LEU A 171 -7.93 3.89 6.69
N VAL A 172 -8.70 4.89 6.28
CA VAL A 172 -8.65 6.25 6.88
C VAL A 172 -9.27 6.30 8.27
N GLU A 173 -10.15 5.35 8.61
CA GLU A 173 -10.72 5.24 9.96
C GLU A 173 -9.81 4.47 10.92
N LEU A 174 -8.82 3.74 10.40
CA LEU A 174 -7.86 2.99 11.21
C LEU A 174 -6.67 3.88 11.56
N PRO A 175 -6.47 4.24 12.85
CA PRO A 175 -5.33 5.04 13.24
C PRO A 175 -4.05 4.21 13.11
N VAL A 176 -2.92 4.85 12.75
CA VAL A 176 -1.67 4.15 12.45
C VAL A 176 -1.14 3.34 13.64
N HIS A 177 -1.42 3.78 14.87
CA HIS A 177 -0.98 3.09 16.09
C HIS A 177 -1.56 1.68 16.26
N VAL A 178 -2.59 1.29 15.48
CA VAL A 178 -3.02 -0.12 15.44
C VAL A 178 -1.90 -1.04 14.95
N LEU A 179 -0.88 -0.49 14.28
CA LEU A 179 0.30 -1.18 13.78
C LEU A 179 1.51 -1.07 14.72
N ASP A 180 1.31 -0.55 15.94
CA ASP A 180 2.37 -0.49 16.96
C ASP A 180 2.99 -1.88 17.16
N GLY A 181 4.31 -1.94 17.17
CA GLY A 181 5.08 -3.19 17.26
C GLY A 181 5.32 -3.90 15.92
N LEU A 182 4.69 -3.47 14.82
CA LEU A 182 5.08 -3.85 13.45
C LEU A 182 5.93 -2.79 12.75
N LEU A 183 5.74 -1.53 13.12
CA LEU A 183 6.48 -0.41 12.57
C LEU A 183 7.68 -0.11 13.46
N ASP A 184 8.82 0.20 12.82
CA ASP A 184 9.91 0.86 13.54
C ASP A 184 9.41 2.23 14.03
N PRO A 185 9.76 2.68 15.24
CA PRO A 185 9.36 4.00 15.72
C PRO A 185 10.01 5.08 14.85
N VAL A 186 9.26 5.66 13.92
CA VAL A 186 9.79 6.69 13.00
C VAL A 186 9.57 8.12 13.52
N GLY A 187 8.78 8.30 14.60
CA GLY A 187 8.49 9.63 15.18
C GLY A 187 7.59 10.53 14.32
N GLU A 188 7.21 10.08 13.12
CA GLU A 188 6.40 10.81 12.14
C GLU A 188 4.92 10.38 12.13
N GLU A 189 4.45 9.67 13.16
CA GLU A 189 3.06 9.19 13.23
C GLU A 189 2.03 10.32 13.14
N HIS A 190 2.36 11.51 13.67
CA HIS A 190 1.52 12.70 13.54
C HIS A 190 1.37 13.20 12.09
N LEU A 191 2.34 12.90 11.22
CA LEU A 191 2.28 13.17 9.78
C LEU A 191 1.59 12.04 9.00
N ARG A 192 1.44 10.87 9.61
CA ARG A 192 0.82 9.66 9.03
C ARG A 192 -0.24 9.10 9.98
N PRO A 193 -1.30 9.86 10.31
CA PRO A 193 -2.19 9.52 11.41
C PRO A 193 -2.99 8.23 11.18
N THR A 194 -3.19 7.80 9.94
CA THR A 194 -3.99 6.62 9.58
C THR A 194 -3.16 5.54 8.88
N VAL A 195 -3.69 4.30 8.88
CA VAL A 195 -3.12 3.21 8.08
C VAL A 195 -3.13 3.56 6.59
N TYR A 196 -4.14 4.29 6.11
CA TYR A 196 -4.15 4.78 4.73
C TYR A 196 -2.94 5.66 4.44
N ASP A 197 -2.58 6.57 5.34
CA ASP A 197 -1.45 7.48 5.15
C ASP A 197 -0.13 6.73 5.06
N LEU A 198 0.09 5.76 5.96
CA LEU A 198 1.27 4.89 5.90
C LEU A 198 1.37 4.17 4.55
N LEU A 199 0.30 3.50 4.13
CA LEU A 199 0.29 2.72 2.89
C LEU A 199 0.45 3.61 1.65
N ALA A 200 -0.16 4.80 1.67
CA ALA A 200 -0.08 5.76 0.59
C ALA A 200 1.36 6.29 0.44
N HIS A 201 2.04 6.61 1.54
CA HIS A 201 3.41 7.09 1.48
C HIS A 201 4.40 6.00 1.05
N ARG A 202 4.16 4.73 1.42
CA ARG A 202 4.94 3.60 0.86
C ARG A 202 4.77 3.49 -0.66
N ALA A 203 3.55 3.65 -1.16
CA ALA A 203 3.31 3.68 -2.61
C ALA A 203 3.95 4.90 -3.28
N LEU A 204 3.87 6.09 -2.65
CA LEU A 204 4.50 7.32 -3.16
C LEU A 204 6.01 7.18 -3.29
N ALA A 205 6.70 6.59 -2.30
CA ALA A 205 8.15 6.37 -2.36
C ALA A 205 8.58 5.62 -3.64
N VAL A 206 7.72 4.73 -4.15
CA VAL A 206 7.93 3.98 -5.39
C VAL A 206 7.45 4.79 -6.61
N PHE A 207 6.24 5.36 -6.57
CA PHE A 207 5.66 6.08 -7.72
C PHE A 207 6.38 7.38 -8.09
N THR A 208 7.07 8.01 -7.14
CA THR A 208 7.88 9.22 -7.40
C THR A 208 9.32 8.91 -7.78
N ASN A 209 9.71 7.63 -7.84
CA ASN A 209 11.07 7.24 -8.21
C ASN A 209 11.32 7.58 -9.71
N PRO A 210 12.43 8.25 -10.07
CA PRO A 210 12.72 8.63 -11.46
C PRO A 210 12.94 7.46 -12.41
N GLU A 211 13.37 6.28 -11.93
CA GLU A 211 13.69 5.10 -12.75
C GLU A 211 12.48 4.53 -13.51
N THR A 212 11.30 4.86 -13.01
CA THR A 212 9.98 4.46 -13.51
C THR A 212 9.67 5.11 -14.87
N ARG A 213 10.44 6.13 -15.25
CA ARG A 213 10.29 6.93 -16.47
C ARG A 213 11.13 6.48 -17.67
N LEU A 214 11.98 5.46 -17.51
CA LEU A 214 12.98 5.08 -18.52
C LEU A 214 12.40 4.49 -19.81
N ALA A 215 11.21 3.88 -19.77
CA ALA A 215 10.57 3.27 -20.94
C ALA A 215 9.15 3.79 -21.23
N GLU A 216 8.81 5.00 -20.78
CA GLU A 216 7.48 5.57 -21.00
C GLU A 216 7.28 6.07 -22.46
N PRO A 217 6.07 5.95 -23.02
CA PRO A 217 5.76 6.44 -24.36
C PRO A 217 5.77 7.97 -24.43
N ALA A 218 5.91 8.53 -25.64
CA ALA A 218 5.87 9.98 -25.84
C ALA A 218 4.53 10.63 -25.42
N SER A 219 3.43 9.87 -25.44
CA SER A 219 2.09 10.29 -24.99
C SER A 219 1.86 10.13 -23.49
N ARG A 220 2.93 9.94 -22.70
CA ARG A 220 2.82 9.80 -21.25
C ARG A 220 2.16 11.02 -20.60
N PHE A 221 1.63 10.79 -19.41
CA PHE A 221 1.19 11.87 -18.54
C PHE A 221 2.34 12.87 -18.27
N GLN A 222 2.06 14.16 -18.37
CA GLN A 222 3.00 15.24 -18.07
C GLN A 222 2.35 16.24 -17.11
N LEU A 223 3.18 16.89 -16.31
CA LEU A 223 2.79 17.97 -15.41
C LEU A 223 3.03 19.30 -16.12
N ASP A 224 2.09 19.67 -16.99
CA ASP A 224 2.17 20.81 -17.90
C ASP A 224 1.12 21.89 -17.59
N GLU A 225 0.38 21.76 -16.49
CA GLU A 225 -0.65 22.71 -16.11
C GLU A 225 -0.30 23.48 -14.82
N ALA A 226 -0.40 24.81 -14.84
CA ALA A 226 -0.14 25.64 -13.65
C ALA A 226 -1.04 25.28 -12.46
N LYS A 227 -2.23 24.71 -12.72
CA LYS A 227 -3.15 24.23 -11.68
C LYS A 227 -2.57 23.07 -10.86
N ASP A 228 -1.54 22.38 -11.34
CA ASP A 228 -0.85 21.34 -10.58
C ASP A 228 -0.08 21.95 -9.38
N PHE A 229 0.17 23.27 -9.37
CA PHE A 229 0.71 24.01 -8.22
C PHE A 229 -0.37 24.61 -7.31
N ALA A 230 -1.66 24.41 -7.60
CA ALA A 230 -2.73 24.87 -6.73
C ALA A 230 -2.61 24.22 -5.34
N LEU A 231 -3.20 24.85 -4.32
CA LEU A 231 -3.18 24.37 -2.93
C LEU A 231 -4.57 23.92 -2.48
N PHE A 232 -4.61 23.04 -1.48
CA PHE A 232 -5.81 22.69 -0.73
C PHE A 232 -6.97 22.26 -1.64
N GLU A 233 -8.16 22.82 -1.48
CA GLU A 233 -9.38 22.44 -2.21
C GLU A 233 -9.23 22.55 -3.72
N SER A 234 -8.45 23.54 -4.18
CA SER A 234 -8.20 23.79 -5.61
C SER A 234 -7.38 22.67 -6.26
N PHE A 235 -6.51 22.03 -5.49
CA PHE A 235 -5.77 20.84 -5.92
C PHE A 235 -6.56 19.54 -5.64
N ALA A 236 -7.17 19.45 -4.46
CA ALA A 236 -7.84 18.25 -3.95
C ALA A 236 -9.09 17.86 -4.74
N HIS A 237 -9.96 18.81 -5.10
CA HIS A 237 -11.28 18.46 -5.67
C HIS A 237 -11.31 18.06 -7.15
N PRO A 238 -10.54 18.68 -8.06
CA PRO A 238 -10.62 18.34 -9.48
C PRO A 238 -10.38 16.84 -9.71
N ARG A 239 -11.26 16.22 -10.51
CA ARG A 239 -11.02 14.87 -11.03
C ARG A 239 -10.09 14.99 -12.23
N GLN A 240 -8.96 14.31 -12.16
CA GLN A 240 -8.05 14.22 -13.29
C GLN A 240 -8.32 12.93 -14.05
N GLN A 241 -8.46 13.06 -15.36
CA GLN A 241 -8.56 11.93 -16.28
C GLN A 241 -7.44 12.07 -17.28
N HIS A 242 -6.77 10.97 -17.58
CA HIS A 242 -5.73 10.92 -18.59
C HIS A 242 -5.80 9.57 -19.30
N PRO A 243 -5.60 9.50 -20.63
CA PRO A 243 -5.59 8.22 -21.36
C PRO A 243 -4.55 7.24 -20.82
N ASP A 244 -3.39 7.76 -20.41
CA ASP A 244 -2.36 7.01 -19.69
C ASP A 244 -2.56 7.14 -18.17
N SER A 245 -3.67 6.60 -17.67
CA SER A 245 -3.93 6.56 -16.22
C SER A 245 -3.03 5.55 -15.51
N GLY A 246 -2.25 4.74 -16.23
CA GLY A 246 -1.32 3.76 -15.67
C GLY A 246 0.06 4.36 -15.33
N SER A 247 0.41 5.52 -15.87
CA SER A 247 1.67 6.19 -15.56
C SER A 247 1.82 6.41 -14.06
N TRP A 248 3.01 6.11 -13.55
CA TRP A 248 3.32 6.24 -12.13
C TRP A 248 3.30 7.69 -11.66
N SER A 249 3.68 8.64 -12.54
CA SER A 249 3.54 10.07 -12.24
C SER A 249 2.07 10.48 -12.06
N PHE A 250 1.17 9.92 -12.87
CA PHE A 250 -0.27 10.14 -12.71
C PHE A 250 -0.79 9.50 -11.42
N GLN A 251 -0.33 8.29 -11.10
CA GLN A 251 -0.69 7.58 -9.86
C GLN A 251 -0.20 8.31 -8.61
N ALA A 252 1.03 8.83 -8.62
CA ALA A 252 1.57 9.67 -7.55
C ALA A 252 0.72 10.94 -7.35
N LEU A 253 0.44 11.68 -8.43
CA LEU A 253 -0.37 12.89 -8.35
C LEU A 253 -1.80 12.61 -7.86
N ARG A 254 -2.40 11.50 -8.30
CA ARG A 254 -3.70 11.04 -7.80
C ARG A 254 -3.64 10.74 -6.30
N LEU A 255 -2.60 10.08 -5.84
CA LEU A 255 -2.45 9.70 -4.44
C LEU A 255 -2.20 10.90 -3.53
N TYR A 256 -1.36 11.86 -3.94
CA TYR A 256 -1.23 13.15 -3.27
C TYR A 256 -2.57 13.88 -3.15
N ARG A 257 -3.40 13.81 -4.20
CA ARG A 257 -4.74 14.40 -4.19
C ARG A 257 -5.68 13.69 -3.21
N ASP A 258 -5.61 12.37 -3.16
CA ASP A 258 -6.43 11.58 -2.24
C ASP A 258 -6.03 11.81 -0.78
N LEU A 259 -4.73 11.91 -0.49
CA LEU A 259 -4.18 12.30 0.83
C LEU A 259 -4.60 13.71 1.22
N ALA A 260 -4.46 14.70 0.32
CA ALA A 260 -4.93 16.05 0.58
C ALA A 260 -6.42 16.05 0.95
N ARG A 261 -7.26 15.30 0.24
CA ARG A 261 -8.70 15.16 0.58
C ARG A 261 -8.96 14.52 1.94
N VAL A 262 -8.11 13.59 2.40
CA VAL A 262 -8.26 13.00 3.75
C VAL A 262 -8.09 14.10 4.79
N HIS A 263 -7.06 14.92 4.65
CA HIS A 263 -6.62 15.85 5.70
C HIS A 263 -7.16 17.27 5.57
N LEU A 264 -7.94 17.60 4.52
CA LEU A 264 -8.50 18.94 4.32
C LEU A 264 -9.31 19.47 5.52
N SER A 265 -9.93 18.56 6.29
CA SER A 265 -10.77 18.88 7.44
C SER A 265 -10.12 18.61 8.79
N ASP A 266 -8.83 18.28 8.81
CA ASP A 266 -8.14 17.97 10.06
C ASP A 266 -8.04 19.22 10.94
N THR A 267 -8.12 19.00 12.26
CA THR A 267 -8.00 20.08 13.23
C THR A 267 -6.57 20.60 13.29
N GLU A 268 -5.60 19.68 13.30
CA GLU A 268 -4.17 19.98 13.19
C GLU A 268 -3.74 19.71 11.73
N PRO A 269 -3.19 20.70 11.02
CA PRO A 269 -2.94 20.59 9.58
C PRO A 269 -1.62 19.89 9.24
N ASP A 270 -0.86 19.37 10.21
CA ASP A 270 0.50 18.85 10.04
C ASP A 270 0.63 17.82 8.90
N ALA A 271 -0.25 16.82 8.88
CA ALA A 271 -0.28 15.81 7.82
C ALA A 271 -0.59 16.43 6.44
N LEU A 272 -1.55 17.36 6.38
CA LEU A 272 -1.89 18.09 5.15
C LEU A 272 -0.71 18.93 4.65
N VAL A 273 -0.03 19.63 5.55
CA VAL A 273 1.13 20.48 5.24
C VAL A 273 2.25 19.65 4.68
N ASP A 274 2.60 18.54 5.32
CA ASP A 274 3.65 17.65 4.85
C ASP A 274 3.33 17.07 3.47
N VAL A 275 2.09 16.61 3.26
CA VAL A 275 1.60 16.15 1.95
C VAL A 275 1.72 17.25 0.89
N GLU A 276 1.33 18.49 1.20
CA GLU A 276 1.44 19.61 0.27
C GLU A 276 2.91 19.96 -0.07
N LEU A 277 3.81 19.93 0.91
CA LEU A 277 5.24 20.19 0.70
C LEU A 277 5.87 19.12 -0.20
N GLN A 278 5.63 17.84 0.08
CA GLN A 278 6.14 16.72 -0.73
C GLN A 278 5.57 16.77 -2.15
N ARG A 279 4.26 16.99 -2.26
CA ARG A 279 3.58 17.12 -3.55
C ARG A 279 4.12 18.29 -4.37
N LEU A 280 4.27 19.47 -3.80
CA LEU A 280 4.78 20.64 -4.51
C LEU A 280 6.22 20.40 -5.00
N ALA A 281 7.06 19.76 -4.18
CA ALA A 281 8.41 19.36 -4.58
C ALA A 281 8.37 18.37 -5.75
N PHE A 282 7.49 17.36 -5.68
CA PHE A 282 7.27 16.41 -6.76
C PHE A 282 6.82 17.10 -8.06
N VAL A 283 5.83 17.99 -7.99
CA VAL A 283 5.31 18.73 -9.16
C VAL A 283 6.40 19.61 -9.76
N ARG A 284 7.17 20.34 -8.95
CA ARG A 284 8.31 21.15 -9.41
C ARG A 284 9.35 20.30 -10.14
N GLU A 285 9.73 19.16 -9.56
CA GLU A 285 10.75 18.27 -10.11
C GLU A 285 10.31 17.73 -11.48
N HIS A 286 9.04 17.38 -11.62
CA HIS A 286 8.51 16.67 -12.79
C HIS A 286 7.77 17.54 -13.81
N SER A 287 7.51 18.81 -13.49
CA SER A 287 6.85 19.73 -14.40
C SER A 287 7.75 20.15 -15.57
N VAL A 288 7.12 20.26 -16.74
CA VAL A 288 7.72 20.75 -17.99
C VAL A 288 7.50 22.24 -18.23
N LEU A 289 6.81 22.93 -17.30
CA LEU A 289 6.54 24.36 -17.40
C LEU A 289 7.84 25.17 -17.24
N PRO A 290 8.05 26.21 -18.08
CA PRO A 290 9.25 27.05 -18.00
C PRO A 290 9.29 27.91 -16.73
N ASP A 291 8.14 28.23 -16.15
CA ASP A 291 7.97 29.07 -14.95
C ASP A 291 7.70 28.26 -13.68
N LYS A 292 7.95 26.93 -13.70
CA LYS A 292 7.68 26.02 -12.57
C LYS A 292 8.33 26.42 -11.25
N ASP A 293 9.52 27.02 -11.28
CA ASP A 293 10.19 27.50 -10.06
C ASP A 293 9.46 28.70 -9.44
N SER A 294 8.93 29.61 -10.27
CA SER A 294 8.11 30.73 -9.82
C SER A 294 6.77 30.25 -9.25
N LEU A 295 6.08 29.34 -9.96
CA LEU A 295 4.82 28.75 -9.50
C LEU A 295 4.99 28.02 -8.17
N TYR A 296 6.09 27.27 -8.01
CA TYR A 296 6.44 26.61 -6.75
C TYR A 296 6.66 27.60 -5.61
N LEU A 297 7.45 28.66 -5.84
CA LEU A 297 7.73 29.67 -4.83
C LEU A 297 6.47 30.42 -4.39
N ASP A 298 5.58 30.75 -5.33
CA ASP A 298 4.31 31.40 -5.06
C ASP A 298 3.39 30.49 -4.23
N ALA A 299 3.35 29.19 -4.56
CA ALA A 299 2.62 28.19 -3.79
C ALA A 299 3.15 28.07 -2.36
N LEU A 300 4.48 27.94 -2.16
CA LEU A 300 5.08 27.90 -0.82
C LEU A 300 4.82 29.17 -0.01
N THR A 301 4.90 30.33 -0.66
CA THR A 301 4.62 31.62 -0.02
C THR A 301 3.17 31.71 0.44
N THR A 302 2.24 31.21 -0.38
CA THR A 302 0.81 31.14 -0.06
C THR A 302 0.51 30.12 1.04
N LEU A 303 1.16 28.96 1.02
CA LEU A 303 1.06 27.94 2.05
C LEU A 303 1.44 28.53 3.41
N ARG A 304 2.62 29.16 3.50
CA ARG A 304 3.10 29.82 4.72
C ARG A 304 2.14 30.87 5.29
N THR A 305 1.43 31.64 4.46
CA THR A 305 0.53 32.70 4.95
C THR A 305 -0.81 32.17 5.47
N ARG A 306 -1.19 30.94 5.08
CA ARG A 306 -2.46 30.31 5.45
C ARG A 306 -2.35 29.40 6.67
N LEU A 307 -1.13 29.00 7.05
CA LEU A 307 -0.92 28.20 8.26
C LEU A 307 -1.03 29.08 9.52
N PRO A 308 -1.68 28.60 10.59
CA PRO A 308 -1.66 29.26 11.88
C PRO A 308 -0.20 29.50 12.31
N LYS A 309 0.09 30.67 12.90
CA LYS A 309 1.45 31.06 13.29
C LYS A 309 2.13 30.11 14.29
N ASP A 310 1.37 29.18 14.85
CA ASP A 310 1.79 28.30 15.95
C ASP A 310 2.06 26.85 15.49
N SER A 311 1.77 26.49 14.22
CA SER A 311 1.97 25.11 13.71
C SER A 311 3.38 24.82 13.21
N CYS A 312 4.32 25.72 13.44
CA CYS A 312 5.75 25.51 13.22
C CYS A 312 6.48 26.14 14.41
N TRP A 313 7.42 25.41 14.99
CA TRP A 313 8.24 25.76 16.17
C TRP A 313 7.64 25.43 17.56
N SER A 314 7.31 24.16 17.80
CA SER A 314 7.40 23.58 19.16
C SER A 314 7.92 22.16 19.10
#